data_AF-A0A1B6J6L6-F1
#
_entry.id   AF-A0A1B6J6L6-F1
#
_cell.length_a   1.000
_cell.length_b   1.000
_cell.length_c   1.000
_cell.angle_alpha   90.00
_cell.angle_beta   90.00
_cell.angle_gamma   90.00
#
_symmetry.space_group_name_H-M   'P 1'
#
loop_
_entity.id
_entity.type
_entity.pdbx_description
1 polymer ?
#
loop_
_entity_poly.entity_id
_entity_poly.type
_entity_poly.pdbx_seq_one_letter_code
_entity_poly.pdbx_strand_id
1 'polypeptide(L)'
;MDLPAEQYDLYKGVNSREVVGRFEARASSWNWNIFWNNEQKSYISLDPFNSTCLGIKTHHDYTIKLEAVEENYFRLAIFTLGLSLFFLSPHLASTSVFYYLMGICVGTALSVLALVYL
;
A
#
# COMPACT_ATOMS: atom_id res chain seq x y z
N MET A 1 -12.14 19.86 7.24
CA MET A 1 -11.95 19.96 5.78
C MET A 1 -10.62 19.30 5.48
N ASP A 2 -10.62 18.26 4.66
CA ASP A 2 -9.40 17.56 4.25
C ASP A 2 -8.62 18.45 3.29
N LEU A 3 -7.37 18.77 3.60
CA LEU A 3 -6.53 19.57 2.70
C LEU A 3 -6.10 18.69 1.53
N PRO A 4 -6.29 19.12 0.27
CA PRO A 4 -5.83 18.36 -0.88
C PRO A 4 -4.29 18.27 -0.88
N ALA A 5 -3.77 17.14 -1.36
CA ALA A 5 -2.35 16.75 -1.34
C ALA A 5 -1.37 17.77 -1.95
N GLU A 6 -1.87 18.71 -2.75
CA GLU A 6 -1.09 19.76 -3.41
C GLU A 6 -0.86 20.99 -2.53
N GLN A 7 -1.53 21.10 -1.39
CA GLN A 7 -1.48 22.29 -0.51
C GLN A 7 -0.57 22.15 0.71
N TYR A 8 0.16 21.04 0.82
CA TYR A 8 1.14 20.84 1.89
C TYR A 8 2.38 20.08 1.42
N ASP A 9 3.52 20.52 1.97
CA ASP A 9 4.78 19.81 1.88
C ASP A 9 5.07 19.11 3.18
N LEU A 10 5.37 17.81 3.07
CA LEU A 10 5.60 16.93 4.20
C LEU A 10 7.03 16.38 4.14
N TYR A 11 7.71 16.49 5.27
CA TYR A 11 9.10 16.06 5.45
C TYR A 11 9.16 15.02 6.56
N LYS A 12 9.51 13.78 6.20
CA LYS A 12 9.71 12.68 7.16
C LYS A 12 11.19 12.57 7.53
N GLY A 13 11.49 12.43 8.82
CA GLY A 13 12.83 12.18 9.34
C GLY A 13 12.78 11.45 10.69
N VAL A 14 13.92 10.94 11.15
CA VAL A 14 14.01 10.28 12.46
C VAL A 14 14.22 11.33 13.57
N ASN A 15 14.85 12.46 13.24
CA ASN A 15 15.16 13.53 14.18
C ASN A 15 14.83 14.92 13.60
N SER A 16 14.52 15.89 14.46
CA SER A 16 14.18 17.26 14.09
C SER A 16 15.27 17.93 13.23
N ARG A 17 16.55 17.71 13.54
CA ARG A 17 17.68 18.21 12.72
C ARG A 17 17.67 17.69 11.29
N GLU A 18 17.29 16.43 11.11
CA GLU A 18 17.24 15.82 9.78
C GLU A 18 16.10 16.40 8.95
N VAL A 19 14.94 16.62 9.59
CA VAL A 19 13.77 17.26 8.96
C VAL A 19 14.12 18.69 8.53
N VAL A 20 14.78 19.46 9.39
CA VAL A 20 15.21 20.84 9.09
C VAL A 20 16.27 20.87 7.97
N GLY A 21 17.26 19.97 8.01
CA GLY A 21 18.25 19.88 6.93
C GLY A 21 17.63 19.56 5.57
N ARG A 22 16.60 18.69 5.53
CA ARG A 22 15.84 18.39 4.30
C ARG A 22 14.98 19.57 3.84
N PHE A 23 14.45 20.36 4.78
CA PHE A 23 13.73 21.59 4.47
C PHE A 23 14.65 22.63 3.81
N GLU A 24 15.82 22.88 4.39
CA GLU A 24 16.79 23.85 3.86
C GLU A 24 17.38 23.40 2.52
N ALA A 25 17.73 22.12 2.38
CA ALA A 25 18.22 21.56 1.12
C ALA A 25 17.21 21.69 -0.03
N ARG A 26 15.90 21.56 0.28
CA ARG A 26 14.83 21.70 -0.72
C ARG A 26 14.44 23.15 -0.99
N ALA A 27 14.62 24.05 -0.02
CA ALA A 27 14.47 25.48 -0.22
C ALA A 27 15.60 26.08 -1.09
N SER A 28 16.81 25.52 -0.99
CA SER A 28 17.98 25.96 -1.76
C SER A 28 18.09 25.32 -3.15
N SER A 29 17.37 24.23 -3.44
CA SER A 29 17.39 23.57 -4.74
C SER A 29 16.14 23.94 -5.54
N TRP A 30 16.34 24.57 -6.70
CA TRP A 30 15.27 24.92 -7.64
C TRP A 30 14.65 23.62 -8.20
N ASN A 31 13.55 23.17 -7.59
CA ASN A 31 13.02 21.82 -7.80
C ASN A 31 12.10 21.75 -9.03
N TRP A 32 12.66 21.35 -10.18
CA TRP A 32 11.94 21.00 -11.40
C TRP A 32 11.36 19.58 -11.33
N ASN A 33 10.36 19.37 -10.48
CA ASN A 33 9.73 18.06 -10.32
C ASN A 33 8.23 18.14 -10.63
N ILE A 34 7.91 18.30 -11.92
CA ILE A 34 6.54 18.42 -12.46
C ILE A 34 5.88 17.03 -12.62
N PHE A 35 6.61 15.92 -12.39
CA PHE A 35 6.13 14.57 -12.75
C PHE A 35 6.06 13.55 -11.61
N TRP A 36 6.27 13.93 -10.35
CA TRP A 36 6.28 12.96 -9.25
C TRP A 36 5.15 13.19 -8.25
N ASN A 37 4.07 12.47 -8.53
CA ASN A 37 3.17 11.81 -7.58
C ASN A 37 2.44 12.73 -6.58
N ASN A 38 1.41 13.41 -7.08
CA ASN A 38 0.45 14.15 -6.27
C ASN A 38 -0.60 13.22 -5.62
N GLU A 39 -0.70 11.95 -6.04
CA GLU A 39 -1.78 11.05 -5.61
C GLU A 39 -1.50 10.30 -4.29
N GLN A 40 -0.27 10.30 -3.79
CA GLN A 40 0.14 9.44 -2.66
C GLN A 40 0.62 10.20 -1.42
N LYS A 41 0.14 11.43 -1.19
CA LYS A 41 0.47 12.19 0.02
C LYS A 41 -0.59 12.11 1.13
N SER A 42 -1.82 11.70 0.85
CA SER A 42 -2.93 11.83 1.82
C SER A 42 -2.84 10.90 3.03
N TYR A 43 -2.14 9.76 2.92
CA TYR A 43 -2.06 8.77 4.00
C TYR A 43 -0.59 8.50 4.35
N ILE A 44 -0.22 8.80 5.59
CA ILE A 44 1.14 8.56 6.09
C ILE A 44 1.10 7.32 6.98
N SER A 45 1.72 6.24 6.53
CA SER A 45 2.00 5.09 7.39
C SER A 45 3.15 5.45 8.34
N LEU A 46 2.81 5.65 9.61
CA LEU A 46 3.80 5.75 10.69
C LEU A 46 4.23 4.35 11.10
N ASP A 47 5.51 4.21 11.45
CA ASP A 47 6.00 2.98 12.05
C ASP A 47 5.59 3.00 13.54
N PRO A 48 4.81 2.01 14.04
CA PRO A 48 4.37 2.00 15.43
C PRO A 48 5.50 1.70 16.42
N PHE A 49 6.64 1.17 15.98
CA PHE A 49 7.73 0.76 16.86
C PHE A 49 8.88 1.78 16.92
N ASN A 50 8.90 2.75 16.01
CA ASN A 50 10.00 3.69 15.90
C ASN A 50 9.53 5.14 15.95
N SER A 51 10.27 6.00 16.63
CA SER A 51 9.92 7.42 16.72
C SER A 51 10.10 8.08 15.37
N THR A 52 9.01 8.51 14.75
CA THR A 52 9.04 9.27 13.50
C THR A 52 8.80 10.76 13.76
N CYS A 53 9.65 11.62 13.21
CA CYS A 53 9.48 13.07 13.22
C CYS A 53 8.93 13.55 11.87
N LEU A 54 7.86 14.35 11.89
CA LEU A 54 7.18 14.87 10.70
C LEU A 54 7.21 16.40 10.73
N GLY A 55 7.73 17.02 9.67
CA GLY A 55 7.63 18.45 9.43
C GLY A 55 6.56 18.72 8.37
N ILE A 56 5.57 19.55 8.70
CA ILE A 56 4.48 19.92 7.81
C ILE A 56 4.56 21.42 7.53
N LYS A 57 4.63 21.79 6.26
CA LYS A 57 4.53 23.19 5.81
C LYS A 57 3.25 23.37 5.03
N THR A 58 2.39 24.27 5.50
CA THR A 58 1.14 24.64 4.83
C THR A 58 0.85 26.13 5.02
N HIS A 59 0.07 26.69 4.10
CA HIS A 59 -0.37 28.09 4.11
C HIS A 59 -1.81 28.26 4.63
N HIS A 60 -2.50 27.16 4.95
CA HIS A 60 -3.89 27.15 5.37
C HIS A 60 -4.06 26.47 6.74
N ASP A 61 -5.17 26.76 7.42
CA ASP A 61 -5.52 26.07 8.66
C ASP A 61 -5.71 24.58 8.40
N TYR A 62 -5.08 23.76 9.23
CA TYR A 62 -5.07 22.31 9.07
C TYR A 62 -5.39 21.59 10.37
N THR A 63 -5.94 20.38 10.24
CA THR A 63 -6.20 19.48 11.37
C THR A 63 -5.53 18.14 11.09
N ILE A 64 -4.64 17.72 11.99
CA ILE A 64 -4.00 16.40 11.91
C ILE A 64 -4.91 15.41 12.63
N LYS A 65 -5.32 14.34 11.94
CA LYS A 65 -5.98 13.19 12.55
C LYS A 65 -5.05 12.00 12.46
N LEU A 66 -4.80 11.36 13.58
CA LEU A 66 -4.08 10.09 13.63
C LEU A 66 -5.12 8.97 13.58
N GLU A 67 -5.24 8.33 12.43
CA GLU A 67 -6.06 7.13 12.30
C GLU A 67 -5.17 5.90 12.50
N ALA A 68 -5.32 5.25 13.64
CA ALA A 68 -4.68 3.96 13.88
C ALA A 68 -5.40 2.91 13.03
N VAL A 69 -4.75 2.47 11.96
CA VAL A 69 -5.25 1.38 11.13
C VAL A 69 -5.14 0.09 11.95
N GLU A 70 -6.28 -0.46 12.37
CA GLU A 70 -6.33 -1.75 13.03
C GLU A 70 -5.80 -2.86 12.11
N GLU A 71 -5.15 -3.86 12.71
CA GLU A 71 -4.55 -4.95 11.94
C GLU A 71 -5.57 -5.65 11.04
N ASN A 72 -5.20 -5.78 9.78
CA ASN A 72 -6.09 -6.28 8.74
C ASN A 72 -6.30 -7.80 8.91
N TYR A 73 -7.39 -8.17 9.59
CA TYR A 73 -7.84 -9.57 9.76
C TYR A 73 -7.88 -10.37 8.46
N PHE A 74 -8.01 -9.69 7.31
CA PHE A 74 -7.95 -10.30 6.00
C PHE A 74 -6.64 -11.05 5.74
N ARG A 75 -5.50 -10.52 6.22
CA ARG A 75 -4.19 -11.15 6.05
C ARG A 75 -4.08 -12.44 6.86
N LEU A 76 -4.65 -12.45 8.06
CA LEU A 76 -4.79 -13.67 8.88
C LEU A 76 -5.74 -14.67 8.22
N ALA A 77 -6.87 -14.21 7.69
CA ALA A 77 -7.82 -15.06 6.99
C ALA A 77 -7.17 -15.75 5.78
N ILE A 78 -6.43 -15.02 4.93
CA ILE A 78 -5.69 -15.59 3.80
C ILE A 78 -4.66 -16.62 4.28
N PHE A 79 -3.91 -16.31 5.35
CA PHE A 79 -2.93 -17.24 5.90
C PHE A 79 -3.59 -18.54 6.40
N THR A 80 -4.68 -18.43 7.16
CA THR A 80 -5.42 -19.60 7.66
C THR A 80 -6.06 -20.41 6.54
N LEU A 81 -6.53 -19.75 5.48
CA LEU A 81 -7.14 -20.41 4.32
C LEU A 81 -6.08 -21.17 3.52
N GLY A 82 -4.92 -20.56 3.27
CA GLY A 82 -3.78 -21.21 2.63
C GLY A 82 -3.27 -22.40 3.43
N LEU A 83 -3.16 -22.25 4.75
CA LEU A 83 -2.74 -23.34 5.64
C LEU A 83 -3.75 -24.50 5.65
N SER A 84 -5.05 -24.19 5.68
CA SER A 84 -6.12 -25.20 5.60
C SER A 84 -6.09 -25.94 4.26
N LEU A 85 -5.91 -25.22 3.15
CA LEU A 85 -5.75 -25.84 1.83
C LEU A 85 -4.54 -26.78 1.77
N PHE A 86 -3.42 -26.41 2.41
CA PHE A 86 -2.22 -27.24 2.43
C PHE A 86 -2.48 -28.60 3.10
N PHE A 87 -3.13 -28.61 4.27
CA PHE A 87 -3.48 -29.85 4.95
C PHE A 87 -4.57 -30.66 4.23
N LEU A 88 -5.50 -29.97 3.56
CA LEU A 88 -6.58 -30.62 2.83
C LEU A 88 -6.18 -31.07 1.42
N SER A 89 -4.98 -30.68 0.95
CA SER A 89 -4.43 -31.02 -0.37
C SER A 89 -4.50 -32.53 -0.72
N PRO A 90 -4.05 -33.47 0.13
CA PRO A 90 -4.13 -34.90 -0.19
C PRO A 90 -5.58 -35.40 -0.29
N HIS A 91 -6.50 -34.83 0.50
CA HIS A 91 -7.91 -35.18 0.46
C HIS A 91 -8.61 -34.59 -0.78
N LEU A 92 -8.29 -33.34 -1.13
CA LEU A 92 -8.82 -32.67 -2.33
C LEU A 92 -8.35 -33.36 -3.62
N ALA A 93 -7.07 -33.73 -3.71
CA ALA A 93 -6.51 -34.40 -4.87
C ALA A 93 -7.11 -35.80 -5.10
N SER A 94 -7.62 -36.45 -4.05
CA SER A 94 -8.33 -37.74 -4.18
C SER A 94 -9.76 -37.60 -4.71
N THR A 95 -10.32 -36.39 -4.71
CA THR A 95 -11.71 -36.16 -5.13
C THR A 95 -11.79 -35.70 -6.59
N SER A 96 -12.74 -36.25 -7.35
CA SER A 96 -12.94 -35.89 -8.76
C SER A 96 -13.28 -34.39 -8.96
N VAL A 97 -13.85 -33.74 -7.94
CA VAL A 97 -14.22 -32.32 -7.95
C VAL A 97 -13.01 -31.41 -8.21
N PHE A 98 -11.85 -31.73 -7.63
CA PHE A 98 -10.64 -30.93 -7.80
C PHE A 98 -10.15 -30.96 -9.25
N TYR A 99 -10.22 -32.11 -9.92
CA TYR A 99 -9.84 -32.24 -11.32
C TYR A 99 -10.75 -31.44 -12.25
N TYR A 100 -12.06 -31.44 -12.01
CA TYR A 100 -12.98 -30.61 -12.80
C TYR A 100 -12.73 -29.12 -12.59
N LEU A 101 -12.51 -28.68 -11.34
CA LEU A 101 -12.19 -27.28 -11.05
C LEU A 101 -10.88 -26.84 -11.73
N MET A 102 -9.83 -27.64 -11.64
CA MET A 102 -8.56 -27.34 -12.31
C MET A 102 -8.73 -27.31 -13.84
N GLY A 103 -9.48 -28.26 -14.41
CA GLY A 103 -9.80 -28.26 -15.84
C GLY A 103 -10.56 -27.01 -16.28
N ILE A 104 -11.54 -26.56 -15.49
CA ILE A 104 -12.28 -25.32 -15.76
C ILE A 104 -11.34 -24.11 -15.67
N CYS A 105 -10.51 -23.99 -14.62
CA CYS A 105 -9.57 -22.88 -14.47
C CYS A 105 -8.54 -22.81 -15.61
N VAL A 106 -7.99 -23.96 -16.02
CA VAL A 106 -7.03 -24.02 -17.13
C VAL A 106 -7.73 -23.70 -18.45
N GLY A 107 -8.93 -24.23 -18.67
CA GLY A 107 -9.73 -23.97 -19.86
C GLY A 107 -10.14 -22.50 -20.00
N THR A 108 -10.58 -21.86 -18.91
CA THR A 108 -10.92 -20.43 -18.91
C THR A 108 -9.69 -19.56 -19.14
N ALA A 109 -8.56 -19.88 -18.49
CA ALA A 109 -7.29 -19.18 -18.72
C ALA A 109 -6.84 -19.30 -20.18
N LEU A 110 -6.91 -20.50 -20.78
CA LEU A 110 -6.60 -20.72 -22.18
C LEU A 110 -7.55 -19.98 -23.13
N SER A 111 -8.85 -19.93 -22.81
CA SER A 111 -9.84 -19.19 -23.60
C SER A 111 -9.57 -17.69 -23.60
N VAL A 112 -9.22 -17.11 -22.44
CA VAL A 112 -8.83 -15.70 -22.34
C VAL A 112 -7.53 -15.45 -23.09
N LEU A 113 -6.55 -16.34 -22.96
CA LEU A 113 -5.28 -16.24 -23.69
C LEU A 113 -5.52 -16.25 -25.21
N ALA A 114 -6.34 -17.17 -25.70
CA ALA A 114 -6.68 -17.25 -27.12
C ALA A 114 -7.36 -15.96 -27.61
N LEU A 115 -8.25 -15.36 -26.82
CA LEU A 115 -8.94 -14.12 -27.19
C LEU A 115 -8.00 -12.90 -27.23
N VAL A 116 -6.97 -12.86 -26.38
CA VAL A 116 -5.98 -11.77 -26.37
C VAL A 116 -4.98 -11.87 -27.53
N TYR A 117 -4.62 -13.09 -27.93
CA TYR A 117 -3.57 -13.34 -28.92
C TYR A 117 -4.07 -13.63 -30.34
N LEU A 118 -5.38 -13.75 -30.53
CA LEU A 118 -6.04 -13.90 -31.83
C LEU A 118 -6.62 -12.56 -32.27
#